data_AF-A0ABD1Y5I3-F1
#
_entry.id   AF-A0ABD1Y5I3-F1
#
_cell.length_a   1.000
_cell.length_b   1.000
_cell.length_c   1.000
_cell.angle_alpha   90.00
_cell.angle_beta   90.00
_cell.angle_gamma   90.00
#
_symmetry.space_group_name_H-M   'P 1'
#
loop_
_entity.id
_entity.type
_entity.pdbx_description
1 polymer ?
#
loop_
_entity_poly.entity_id
_entity_poly.type
_entity_poly.pdbx_seq_one_letter_code
_entity_poly.pdbx_strand_id
1 'polypeptide(L)'
;MGIITTLKKRFKYLYLKDLLDFYQLDDAAKICKKEQGQRLRQGAAGAAYGNLAHLLDAANYVNEAWRSVSRMSIKNTFIKADIMPLETDGEAENEDKELVTEVVQALSGLNLSFLQDELEEFVHIDDENSEEFAAAVLEDVEQLLQTMKVSEENQEDVNEDENVTSWRIRKQLCDFEMEN
;
A
#
# COMPACT_ATOMS: atom_id res chain seq x y z
N MET A 1 15.32 -4.37 18.72
CA MET A 1 14.84 -3.18 18.00
C MET A 1 13.33 -3.18 18.06
N GLY A 2 12.68 -2.01 18.13
CA GLY A 2 11.22 -1.93 18.08
C GLY A 2 10.68 -2.16 16.68
N ILE A 3 9.38 -2.50 16.57
CA ILE A 3 8.69 -2.79 15.30
C ILE A 3 8.93 -1.69 14.26
N ILE A 4 8.76 -0.42 14.64
CA ILE A 4 8.95 0.74 13.74
C ILE A 4 10.36 0.78 13.15
N THR A 5 11.39 0.49 13.95
CA THR A 5 12.77 0.45 13.47
C THR A 5 12.98 -0.70 12.49
N THR A 6 12.42 -1.88 12.77
CA THR A 6 12.48 -3.05 11.90
C THR A 6 11.79 -2.77 10.56
N LEU A 7 10.58 -2.20 10.59
CA LEU A 7 9.83 -1.79 9.40
C LEU A 7 10.63 -0.81 8.53
N LYS A 8 11.15 0.27 9.11
CA LYS A 8 11.96 1.25 8.37
C LYS A 8 13.18 0.61 7.70
N LYS A 9 13.85 -0.33 8.38
CA LYS A 9 14.98 -1.05 7.80
C LYS A 9 14.56 -1.96 6.66
N ARG A 10 13.48 -2.71 6.83
CA ARG A 10 13.00 -3.66 5.82
C ARG A 10 12.47 -2.94 4.58
N PHE A 11 11.71 -1.86 4.76
CA PHE A 11 11.29 -0.96 3.69
C PHE A 11 12.49 -0.50 2.84
N LYS A 12 13.53 0.07 3.49
CA LYS A 12 14.73 0.54 2.79
C LYS A 12 15.45 -0.58 2.04
N TYR A 13 15.51 -1.77 2.65
CA TYR A 13 16.10 -2.94 2.01
C TYR A 13 15.32 -3.36 0.75
N LEU A 14 13.99 -3.46 0.82
CA LEU A 14 13.15 -3.87 -0.31
C LEU A 14 13.25 -2.87 -1.47
N TYR A 15 13.17 -1.57 -1.16
CA TYR A 15 13.38 -0.52 -2.17
C TYR A 15 14.75 -0.62 -2.85
N LEU A 16 15.83 -0.76 -2.06
CA LEU A 16 17.18 -0.89 -2.60
C LEU A 16 17.35 -2.18 -3.40
N LYS A 17 16.73 -3.27 -2.97
CA LYS A 17 16.75 -4.55 -3.66
C LYS A 17 16.13 -4.41 -5.05
N ASP A 18 14.93 -3.85 -5.17
CA ASP A 18 14.26 -3.68 -6.47
C ASP A 18 15.06 -2.80 -7.43
N LEU A 19 15.67 -1.72 -6.92
CA LEU A 19 16.56 -0.89 -7.71
C LEU A 19 17.78 -1.67 -8.20
N LEU A 20 18.46 -2.37 -7.29
CA LEU A 20 19.64 -3.15 -7.63
C LEU A 20 19.33 -4.27 -8.61
N ASP A 21 18.22 -4.98 -8.40
CA ASP A 21 17.74 -6.05 -9.27
C ASP A 21 17.52 -5.52 -10.69
N PHE A 22 16.95 -4.32 -10.84
CA PHE A 22 16.83 -3.67 -12.16
C PHE A 22 18.18 -3.29 -12.78
N TYR A 23 19.09 -2.70 -12.00
CA TYR A 23 20.39 -2.24 -12.52
C TYR A 23 21.35 -3.39 -12.87
N GLN A 24 21.19 -4.54 -12.23
CA GLN A 24 21.95 -5.76 -12.54
C GLN A 24 21.50 -6.47 -13.82
N LEU A 25 20.35 -6.10 -14.39
CA LEU A 25 19.91 -6.64 -15.68
C LEU A 25 20.81 -6.20 -16.83
N ASP A 26 20.93 -7.06 -17.84
CA ASP A 26 21.54 -6.71 -19.13
C ASP A 26 20.70 -5.65 -19.86
N ASP A 27 21.33 -4.89 -20.75
CA ASP A 27 20.66 -3.78 -21.45
C ASP A 27 19.44 -4.22 -22.25
N ALA A 28 19.47 -5.39 -22.88
CA ALA A 28 18.32 -5.96 -23.57
C ALA A 28 17.15 -6.25 -22.61
N ALA A 29 17.44 -6.77 -21.41
CA ALA A 29 16.44 -7.06 -20.39
C ALA A 29 15.88 -5.77 -19.77
N LYS A 30 16.71 -4.73 -19.59
CA LYS A 30 16.26 -3.39 -19.15
C LYS A 30 15.29 -2.76 -20.14
N ILE A 31 15.56 -2.87 -21.44
CA ILE A 31 14.67 -2.36 -22.50
C ILE A 31 13.33 -3.09 -22.43
N CYS A 32 13.33 -4.43 -22.41
CA CYS A 32 12.08 -5.20 -22.30
C CYS A 32 11.29 -4.87 -21.03
N LYS A 33 11.95 -4.73 -19.88
CA LYS A 33 11.29 -4.31 -18.63
C LYS A 33 10.67 -2.92 -18.76
N LYS A 34 11.39 -1.94 -19.30
CA LYS A 34 10.84 -0.59 -19.50
C LYS A 34 9.63 -0.58 -20.43
N GLU A 35 9.68 -1.34 -21.53
CA GLU A 35 8.55 -1.49 -22.45
C GLU A 35 7.34 -2.16 -21.78
N GLN A 36 7.57 -3.17 -20.94
CA GLN A 36 6.48 -3.76 -20.12
C GLN A 36 5.88 -2.72 -19.19
N GLY A 37 6.71 -1.91 -18.54
CA GLY A 37 6.25 -0.82 -17.66
C GLY A 37 5.40 0.22 -18.40
N GLN A 38 5.71 0.55 -19.65
CA GLN A 38 4.92 1.47 -20.48
C GLN A 38 3.53 0.93 -20.85
N ARG A 39 3.34 -0.40 -20.82
CA ARG A 39 2.04 -1.04 -21.08
C ARG A 39 1.16 -1.10 -19.82
N LEU A 40 1.72 -0.80 -18.65
CA LEU A 40 0.96 -0.73 -17.41
C LEU A 40 0.20 0.60 -17.32
N ARG A 41 -0.83 0.62 -16.46
CA ARG A 41 -1.51 1.87 -16.13
C ARG A 41 -0.49 2.89 -15.59
N GLN A 42 -0.73 4.16 -15.89
CA GLN A 42 0.12 5.25 -15.41
C GLN A 42 0.26 5.15 -13.88
N GLY A 43 1.50 5.19 -13.39
CA GLY A 43 1.79 5.06 -11.95
C GLY A 43 1.75 3.64 -11.38
N ALA A 44 1.67 2.59 -12.23
CA ALA A 44 1.85 1.20 -11.82
C ALA A 44 3.24 0.64 -12.13
N ALA A 45 4.05 1.35 -12.92
CA ALA A 45 5.41 0.98 -13.28
C ALA A 45 6.43 1.74 -12.43
N GLY A 46 6.81 1.13 -11.31
CA GLY A 46 7.66 1.71 -10.29
C GLY A 46 9.15 1.36 -10.39
N ALA A 47 9.81 1.28 -9.23
CA ALA A 47 11.25 1.00 -9.13
C ALA A 47 11.68 -0.29 -9.85
N ALA A 48 10.86 -1.34 -9.81
CA ALA A 48 11.13 -2.63 -10.48
C ALA A 48 11.21 -2.55 -12.02
N TYR A 49 10.79 -1.43 -12.61
CA TYR A 49 10.82 -1.16 -14.06
C TYR A 49 11.85 -0.08 -14.43
N GLY A 50 12.67 0.36 -13.47
CA GLY A 50 13.70 1.38 -13.68
C GLY A 50 13.20 2.82 -13.63
N ASN A 51 11.98 3.02 -13.12
CA ASN A 51 11.43 4.35 -12.84
C ASN A 51 11.71 4.75 -11.38
N LEU A 52 11.44 6.00 -11.02
CA LEU A 52 11.45 6.43 -9.62
C LEU A 52 10.35 5.68 -8.85
N ALA A 53 10.64 5.25 -7.61
CA ALA A 53 9.60 4.66 -6.78
C ALA A 53 8.45 5.64 -6.55
N HIS A 54 7.23 5.16 -6.75
CA HIS A 54 6.01 5.92 -6.52
C HIS A 54 5.24 5.40 -5.29
N LEU A 55 4.14 6.06 -4.95
CA LEU A 55 3.36 5.77 -3.73
C LEU A 55 2.94 4.29 -3.64
N LEU A 56 2.50 3.69 -4.75
CA LEU A 56 2.11 2.28 -4.78
C LEU A 56 3.29 1.32 -4.48
N ASP A 57 4.51 1.63 -4.93
CA ASP A 57 5.70 0.84 -4.55
C ASP A 57 5.95 0.96 -3.05
N ALA A 58 5.88 2.18 -2.53
CA ALA A 58 6.11 2.43 -1.11
C ALA A 58 5.07 1.67 -0.25
N ALA A 59 3.80 1.69 -0.64
CA ALA A 59 2.74 0.94 0.03
C ALA A 59 3.00 -0.57 -0.01
N ASN A 60 3.40 -1.11 -1.16
CA ASN A 60 3.76 -2.52 -1.31
C ASN A 60 4.95 -2.91 -0.42
N TYR A 61 6.00 -2.08 -0.36
CA TYR A 61 7.15 -2.32 0.51
C TYR A 61 6.80 -2.28 1.99
N VAL A 62 5.92 -1.37 2.41
CA VAL A 62 5.44 -1.31 3.80
C VAL A 62 4.62 -2.56 4.12
N ASN A 63 3.72 -2.98 3.22
CA ASN A 63 2.92 -4.18 3.41
C ASN A 63 3.78 -5.45 3.51
N GLU A 64 4.77 -5.62 2.61
CA GLU A 64 5.71 -6.73 2.67
C GLU A 64 6.60 -6.67 3.92
N ALA A 65 7.06 -5.48 4.30
CA ALA A 65 7.81 -5.29 5.54
C ALA A 65 6.97 -5.67 6.78
N TRP A 66 5.70 -5.30 6.81
CA TRP A 66 4.76 -5.65 7.88
C TRP A 66 4.54 -7.15 7.98
N ARG A 67 4.25 -7.81 6.84
CA ARG A 67 4.08 -9.28 6.78
C ARG A 67 5.32 -10.06 7.22
N SER A 68 6.50 -9.45 7.16
CA SER A 68 7.75 -10.08 7.61
C SER A 68 8.01 -9.93 9.13
N VAL A 69 7.25 -9.10 9.84
CA VAL A 69 7.37 -8.95 11.29
C VAL A 69 6.85 -10.23 11.96
N SER A 70 7.71 -10.93 12.69
CA SER A 70 7.30 -12.14 13.39
C SER A 70 6.44 -11.83 14.61
N ARG A 71 5.49 -12.73 14.91
CA ARG A 71 4.67 -12.70 16.14
C ARG A 71 5.52 -12.52 17.40
N MET A 72 6.63 -13.27 17.47
CA MET A 72 7.60 -13.18 18.56
C MET A 72 8.19 -11.77 18.71
N SER A 73 8.41 -11.05 17.60
CA SER A 73 8.89 -9.66 17.66
C SER A 73 7.83 -8.72 18.25
N ILE A 74 6.55 -8.96 17.95
CA ILE A 74 5.41 -8.20 18.49
C ILE A 74 5.25 -8.47 19.98
N LYS A 75 5.18 -9.75 20.39
CA LYS A 75 5.13 -10.16 21.81
C LYS A 75 6.29 -9.55 22.60
N ASN A 76 7.52 -9.63 22.08
CA ASN A 76 8.70 -9.02 22.70
C ASN A 76 8.61 -7.50 22.85
N THR A 77 7.92 -6.78 21.97
CA THR A 77 7.74 -5.34 22.15
C THR A 77 6.76 -4.99 23.26
N PHE A 78 5.68 -5.76 23.43
CA PHE A 78 4.75 -5.59 24.56
C PHE A 78 5.41 -5.93 25.89
N ILE A 79 6.21 -7.00 25.95
CA ILE A 79 7.00 -7.34 27.14
C ILE A 79 7.98 -6.21 27.49
N LYS A 80 8.66 -5.65 26.49
CA LYS A 80 9.57 -4.51 26.70
C LYS A 80 8.87 -3.22 27.13
N ALA A 81 7.59 -3.09 26.81
CA ALA A 81 6.75 -1.97 27.25
C ALA A 81 6.15 -2.21 28.64
N ASP A 82 6.49 -3.32 29.31
CA ASP A 82 5.95 -3.72 30.62
C ASP A 82 4.41 -3.90 30.62
N ILE A 83 3.85 -4.20 29.44
CA ILE A 83 2.41 -4.46 29.25
C ILE A 83 2.10 -5.94 29.48
N MET A 84 2.99 -6.83 29.01
CA MET A 84 2.88 -8.27 29.20
C MET A 84 4.01 -8.78 30.09
N PRO A 85 3.75 -9.77 30.97
CA PRO A 85 4.80 -10.39 31.76
C PRO A 85 5.80 -11.13 30.86
N LEU A 86 7.06 -11.15 31.29
CA LEU A 86 8.11 -11.96 30.67
C LEU A 86 7.80 -13.43 30.99
N GLU A 87 7.12 -14.14 30.09
CA GLU A 87 6.97 -15.59 30.22
C GLU A 87 8.30 -16.28 29.95
N THR A 88 8.81 -17.01 30.94
CA THR A 88 9.85 -18.01 30.76
C THR A 88 9.23 -19.28 30.20
N ASP A 89 9.76 -19.73 29.06
CA ASP A 89 9.58 -21.03 28.42
C ASP A 89 8.31 -21.25 27.60
N GLY A 90 8.56 -21.50 26.31
CA GLY A 90 7.60 -22.04 25.36
C GLY A 90 7.71 -21.37 24.00
N GLU A 91 8.39 -22.01 23.05
CA GLU A 91 8.23 -21.78 21.62
C GLU A 91 6.82 -22.25 21.19
N ALA A 92 5.77 -21.75 21.84
CA ALA A 92 4.42 -22.07 21.45
C ALA A 92 4.13 -21.27 20.17
N GLU A 93 3.96 -21.98 19.06
CA GLU A 93 3.49 -21.46 17.78
C GLU A 93 2.01 -21.04 17.92
N ASN A 94 1.74 -20.07 18.78
CA ASN A 94 0.40 -19.57 19.04
C ASN A 94 -0.13 -18.83 17.80
N GLU A 95 -1.36 -19.12 17.41
CA GLU A 95 -2.03 -18.48 16.26
C GLU A 95 -2.19 -16.96 16.49
N ASP A 96 -2.39 -16.17 15.42
CA ASP A 96 -2.54 -14.71 15.56
C ASP A 96 -3.69 -14.32 16.50
N LYS A 97 -4.76 -15.11 16.51
CA LYS A 97 -5.90 -14.96 17.43
C LYS A 97 -5.46 -15.07 18.90
N GLU A 98 -4.56 -15.99 19.20
CA GLU A 98 -4.09 -16.26 20.56
C GLU A 98 -3.20 -15.12 21.07
N LEU A 99 -2.37 -14.52 20.21
CA LEU A 99 -1.59 -13.32 20.57
C LEU A 99 -2.50 -12.12 20.88
N VAL A 100 -3.54 -11.89 20.07
CA VAL A 100 -4.50 -10.80 20.32
C VAL A 100 -5.22 -11.03 21.64
N THR A 101 -5.73 -12.24 21.90
CA THR A 101 -6.37 -12.58 23.18
C THR A 101 -5.42 -12.40 24.37
N GLU A 102 -4.15 -12.82 24.27
CA GLU A 102 -3.12 -12.60 25.30
C GLU A 102 -2.92 -11.10 25.60
N VAL A 103 -2.80 -10.28 24.55
CA VAL A 103 -2.65 -8.82 24.70
C VAL A 103 -3.90 -8.18 25.32
N VAL A 104 -5.10 -8.58 24.89
CA VAL A 104 -6.38 -8.08 25.43
C VAL A 104 -6.53 -8.43 26.90
N GLN A 105 -6.17 -9.65 27.29
CA GLN A 105 -6.18 -10.08 28.68
C GLN A 105 -5.17 -9.30 29.54
N ALA A 106 -3.97 -9.07 29.02
CA ALA A 106 -2.94 -8.28 29.71
C ALA A 106 -3.39 -6.83 29.90
N LEU A 107 -3.99 -6.22 28.88
CA LEU A 107 -4.56 -4.88 28.94
C LEU A 107 -5.74 -4.78 29.90
N SER A 108 -6.59 -5.81 29.98
CA SER A 108 -7.71 -5.89 30.94
C SER A 108 -7.23 -5.96 32.40
N GLY A 109 -6.04 -6.51 32.64
CA GLY A 109 -5.40 -6.54 33.96
C GLY A 109 -4.81 -5.19 34.38
N LEU A 110 -4.53 -4.30 33.41
CA LEU A 110 -4.25 -2.90 33.69
C LEU A 110 -5.61 -2.24 33.94
N ASN A 111 -5.80 -1.62 35.10
CA ASN A 111 -7.09 -1.09 35.61
C ASN A 111 -7.63 0.09 34.77
N LEU A 112 -7.90 -0.14 33.48
CA LEU A 112 -8.27 0.81 32.45
C LEU A 112 -9.76 0.62 32.18
N SER A 113 -10.59 1.15 33.08
CA SER A 113 -12.05 0.98 33.10
C SER A 113 -12.80 1.48 31.86
N PHE A 114 -12.11 2.07 30.88
CA PHE A 114 -12.69 2.59 29.63
C PHE A 114 -12.35 1.71 28.40
N LEU A 115 -11.43 0.75 28.53
CA LEU A 115 -10.85 0.06 27.39
C LEU A 115 -11.53 -1.26 27.04
N GLN A 116 -12.34 -1.86 27.92
CA GLN A 116 -12.78 -3.23 27.70
C GLN A 116 -13.79 -3.36 26.55
N ASP A 117 -14.79 -2.46 26.51
CA ASP A 117 -15.77 -2.42 25.41
C ASP A 117 -15.14 -1.93 24.10
N GLU A 118 -14.27 -0.91 24.16
CA GLU A 118 -13.56 -0.33 22.99
C GLU A 118 -12.55 -1.33 22.39
N LEU A 119 -11.96 -2.19 23.21
CA LEU A 119 -11.00 -3.20 22.77
C LEU A 119 -11.70 -4.43 22.18
N GLU A 120 -12.87 -4.81 22.70
CA GLU A 120 -13.72 -5.84 22.10
C GLU A 120 -14.21 -5.38 20.71
N GLU A 121 -14.67 -4.13 20.61
CA GLU A 121 -15.04 -3.50 19.32
C GLU A 121 -13.86 -3.50 18.35
N PHE A 122 -12.66 -3.12 18.80
CA PHE A 122 -11.45 -3.10 17.98
C PHE A 122 -11.07 -4.50 17.42
N VAL A 123 -11.26 -5.58 18.18
CA VAL A 123 -10.94 -6.94 17.73
C VAL A 123 -11.86 -7.40 16.60
N HIS A 124 -13.08 -6.87 16.55
CA HIS A 124 -14.13 -7.29 15.61
C HIS A 124 -14.39 -6.28 14.49
N ILE A 125 -13.67 -5.15 14.49
CA ILE A 125 -13.94 -4.05 13.57
C ILE A 125 -13.77 -4.45 12.10
N ASP A 126 -12.87 -5.40 11.78
CA ASP A 126 -12.58 -5.87 10.42
C ASP A 126 -13.20 -7.25 10.09
N ASP A 127 -14.10 -7.77 10.93
CA ASP A 127 -14.82 -9.01 10.63
C ASP A 127 -15.67 -8.87 9.36
N GLU A 128 -15.82 -9.96 8.59
CA GLU A 128 -16.63 -9.96 7.35
C GLU A 128 -18.10 -9.53 7.56
N ASN A 129 -18.59 -9.65 8.79
CA ASN A 129 -19.94 -9.25 9.21
C ASN A 129 -19.99 -7.89 9.90
N SER A 130 -18.87 -7.16 9.98
CA SER A 130 -18.82 -5.83 10.60
C SER A 130 -19.62 -4.84 9.75
N GLU A 131 -20.76 -4.40 10.28
CA GLU A 131 -21.59 -3.37 9.64
C GLU A 131 -20.81 -2.04 9.51
N GLU A 132 -19.94 -1.74 10.48
CA GLU A 132 -19.12 -0.52 10.51
C GLU A 132 -18.04 -0.53 9.43
N PHE A 133 -17.34 -1.64 9.24
CA PHE A 133 -16.39 -1.80 8.13
C PHE A 133 -17.09 -1.72 6.79
N ALA A 134 -18.25 -2.39 6.64
CA ALA A 134 -19.03 -2.33 5.42
C ALA A 134 -19.51 -0.90 5.12
N ALA A 135 -19.96 -0.14 6.14
CA ALA A 135 -20.35 1.26 6.00
C ALA A 135 -19.16 2.14 5.59
N ALA A 136 -18.00 1.99 6.24
CA ALA A 136 -16.80 2.76 5.93
C ALA A 136 -16.31 2.52 4.50
N VAL A 137 -16.29 1.25 4.05
CA VAL A 137 -15.93 0.89 2.67
C VAL A 137 -16.92 1.48 1.66
N LEU A 138 -18.22 1.46 1.98
CA LEU A 138 -19.24 2.06 1.11
C LEU A 138 -19.09 3.58 1.01
N GLU A 139 -18.78 4.26 2.11
CA GLU A 139 -18.52 5.70 2.14
C GLU A 139 -17.30 6.06 1.28
N ASP A 140 -16.19 5.34 1.42
CA ASP A 140 -15.00 5.53 0.60
C ASP A 140 -15.28 5.31 -0.90
N VAL A 141 -16.04 4.28 -1.24
CA VAL A 141 -16.46 4.00 -2.63
C VAL A 141 -17.35 5.12 -3.16
N GLU A 142 -18.29 5.63 -2.37
CA GLU A 142 -19.15 6.75 -2.76
C GLU A 142 -18.35 8.04 -2.98
N GLN A 143 -17.37 8.31 -2.12
CA GLN A 143 -16.47 9.44 -2.27
C GLN A 143 -15.59 9.30 -3.53
N LEU A 144 -15.14 8.09 -3.86
CA LEU A 144 -14.41 7.81 -5.09
C LEU A 144 -15.28 8.04 -6.34
N LEU A 145 -16.54 7.62 -6.29
CA LEU A 145 -17.50 7.82 -7.39
C LEU A 145 -17.83 9.31 -7.59
N GLN A 146 -17.95 10.07 -6.51
CA GLN A 146 -18.17 11.52 -6.58
C GLN A 146 -16.96 12.26 -7.16
N THR A 147 -15.74 11.90 -6.73
CA THR A 147 -14.52 12.50 -7.28
C THR A 147 -14.29 12.16 -8.75
N MET A 148 -14.69 10.96 -9.21
CA MET A 148 -14.68 10.60 -10.63
C MET A 148 -15.70 11.40 -11.44
N LYS A 149 -16.93 11.57 -10.95
CA LYS A 149 -17.96 12.40 -11.63
C LYS A 149 -17.54 13.85 -11.79
N VAL A 150 -16.95 14.45 -10.76
CA VAL A 150 -16.41 15.83 -10.81
C VAL A 150 -15.24 15.93 -11.80
N SER A 151 -14.49 14.86 -12.00
CA SER A 151 -13.40 14.82 -12.99
C SER A 151 -13.90 14.68 -14.42
N GLU A 152 -15.05 14.02 -14.63
CA GLU A 152 -15.71 13.91 -15.94
C GLU A 152 -16.42 15.22 -16.35
N GLU A 153 -17.14 15.88 -15.43
CA GLU A 153 -17.77 17.18 -15.70
C GLU A 153 -16.74 18.28 -16.02
N ASN A 154 -15.57 18.27 -15.38
CA ASN A 154 -14.48 19.21 -15.67
C ASN A 154 -13.74 18.92 -17.00
N GLN A 155 -13.95 17.76 -17.63
CA GLN A 155 -13.41 17.45 -18.96
C GLN A 155 -14.35 17.84 -20.10
N GLU A 156 -15.65 18.01 -19.86
CA GLU A 156 -16.58 18.46 -20.91
C GLU A 156 -16.43 19.96 -21.21
N ASP A 157 -16.04 20.80 -20.23
CA ASP A 157 -15.89 22.25 -20.42
C ASP A 157 -14.56 22.71 -21.06
N VAL A 158 -13.58 21.80 -21.25
CA VAL A 158 -12.25 22.15 -21.85
C VAL A 158 -12.08 21.59 -23.27
N ASN A 159 -12.98 20.71 -23.73
CA ASN A 159 -12.75 19.93 -24.96
C ASN A 159 -13.30 20.52 -26.26
N GLU A 160 -14.03 21.64 -26.25
CA GLU A 160 -14.55 22.22 -27.51
C GLU A 160 -13.54 23.08 -28.29
N ASP A 161 -12.51 23.66 -27.66
CA ASP A 161 -11.59 24.59 -28.36
C ASP A 161 -10.24 23.99 -28.79
N GLU A 162 -9.69 23.00 -28.08
CA GLU A 162 -8.38 22.41 -28.45
C GLU A 162 -8.48 21.34 -29.55
N ASN A 163 -9.66 20.72 -29.71
CA ASN A 163 -9.82 19.62 -30.66
C ASN A 163 -9.78 20.14 -32.12
N VAL A 164 -10.31 21.34 -32.40
CA VAL A 164 -10.34 21.91 -33.76
C VAL A 164 -8.93 22.28 -34.26
N THR A 165 -8.00 22.62 -33.37
CA THR A 165 -6.61 22.96 -33.74
C THR A 165 -5.76 21.71 -33.97
N SER A 166 -5.98 20.63 -33.19
CA SER A 166 -5.21 19.39 -33.25
C SER A 166 -5.42 18.60 -34.56
N TRP A 167 -6.67 18.52 -35.07
CA TRP A 167 -6.94 17.86 -36.36
C TRP A 167 -6.41 18.64 -37.58
N ARG A 168 -6.34 19.98 -37.51
CA ARG A 168 -5.77 20.81 -38.59
C ARG A 168 -4.26 20.61 -38.73
N ILE A 169 -3.54 20.55 -37.61
CA ILE A 169 -2.08 20.37 -37.62
C ILE A 169 -1.71 18.95 -38.08
N ARG A 170 -2.46 17.92 -37.66
CA ARG A 170 -2.22 16.54 -38.14
C ARG A 170 -2.50 16.35 -39.62
N LYS A 171 -3.49 17.05 -40.18
CA LYS A 171 -3.79 16.97 -41.63
C LYS A 171 -2.71 17.64 -42.48
N GLN A 172 -2.14 18.76 -42.02
CA GLN A 172 -1.07 19.47 -42.73
C GLN A 172 0.28 18.71 -42.73
N LEU A 173 0.58 17.90 -41.71
CA LEU A 173 1.81 17.09 -41.70
C LEU A 173 1.73 15.87 -42.65
N CYS A 174 0.56 15.24 -42.80
CA CYS A 174 0.42 14.10 -43.70
C CYS A 174 0.46 14.47 -45.19
N ASP A 175 0.00 15.68 -45.55
CA ASP A 175 0.03 16.13 -46.95
C ASP A 175 1.44 16.58 -47.40
N PHE A 176 2.37 16.87 -46.48
CA PHE A 176 3.74 17.29 -46.79
C PHE A 176 4.70 16.10 -47.04
N GLU A 177 4.36 14.89 -46.57
CA GLU A 177 5.20 13.69 -46.75
C GLU A 177 4.87 12.88 -48.02
N MET A 178 3.87 13.27 -48.81
CA MET A 178 3.52 12.61 -50.08
C MET A 178 4.04 13.31 -51.35
N GLU A 179 4.77 14.43 -51.22
CA GLU A 179 5.24 15.24 -52.36
C GLU A 179 6.78 15.35 -52.49
N ASN A 180 7.55 14.48 -51.84
CA ASN A 180 9.03 14.43 -51.99
C ASN A 180 9.56 13.03 -52.30
#